data_AF-A0A4Q3EQX1-F1
#
_entry.id   AF-A0A4Q3EQX1-F1
#
_cell.length_a   1.000
_cell.length_b   1.000
_cell.length_c   1.000
_cell.angle_alpha   90.00
_cell.angle_beta   90.00
_cell.angle_gamma   90.00
#
_symmetry.space_group_name_H-M   'P 1'
#
loop_
_entity.id
_entity.type
_entity.pdbx_description
1 polymer ?
#
loop_
_entity_poly.entity_id
_entity_poly.type
_entity_poly.pdbx_seq_one_letter_code
_entity_poly.pdbx_strand_id
1 'polypeptide(L)'
;MKNELFEALSALHQKAADLKFFDQENAALLRRYSHEFEALGTRLITFAPEKFKDVVVDYQKSLPEGFNDVDVHDDTDNDNGFYTSVANLNNHINDSIEIINGI
;
A
#
# COMPACT_ATOMS: atom_id res chain seq x y z
N MET A 1 -10.57 -9.63 -14.90
CA MET A 1 -9.23 -9.38 -14.32
C MET A 1 -8.90 -7.90 -14.19
N LYS A 2 -8.81 -7.09 -15.27
CA LYS A 2 -8.55 -5.63 -15.15
C LYS A 2 -9.53 -4.92 -14.21
N ASN A 3 -10.84 -4.99 -14.49
CA ASN A 3 -11.86 -4.29 -13.68
C ASN A 3 -11.86 -4.75 -12.22
N GLU A 4 -11.70 -6.05 -11.98
CA GLU A 4 -11.62 -6.63 -10.64
C GLU A 4 -10.41 -6.10 -9.86
N LEU A 5 -9.24 -6.01 -10.50
CA LEU A 5 -8.03 -5.45 -9.88
C LEU A 5 -8.19 -3.95 -9.62
N PHE A 6 -8.80 -3.21 -10.56
CA PHE A 6 -9.10 -1.80 -10.38
C PHE A 6 -10.06 -1.55 -9.21
N GLU A 7 -11.14 -2.33 -9.11
CA GLU A 7 -12.11 -2.26 -8.01
C GLU A 7 -11.44 -2.58 -6.67
N ALA A 8 -10.60 -3.62 -6.62
CA ALA A 8 -9.87 -4.00 -5.42
C ALA A 8 -8.87 -2.91 -4.98
N LEU A 9 -8.12 -2.33 -5.91
CA LEU A 9 -7.22 -1.21 -5.63
C LEU A 9 -7.98 0.03 -5.14
N SER A 10 -9.10 0.36 -5.80
CA SER A 10 -9.93 1.50 -5.42
C SER A 10 -10.52 1.34 -4.02
N ALA A 11 -10.96 0.12 -3.67
CA ALA A 11 -11.45 -0.20 -2.34
C ALA A 11 -10.33 -0.10 -1.30
N LEU A 12 -9.12 -0.57 -1.62
CA LEU A 12 -7.97 -0.46 -0.73
C LEU A 12 -7.51 0.98 -0.52
N HIS A 13 -7.56 1.81 -1.57
CA HIS A 13 -7.25 3.24 -1.49
C HIS A 13 -8.18 3.96 -0.51
N GLN A 14 -9.49 3.69 -0.57
CA GLN A 14 -10.47 4.25 0.38
C GLN A 14 -10.14 3.85 1.82
N LYS A 15 -9.89 2.56 2.07
CA LYS A 15 -9.51 2.05 3.39
C LYS A 15 -8.24 2.73 3.94
N ALA A 16 -7.20 2.86 3.11
CA ALA A 16 -5.94 3.48 3.51
C ALA A 16 -6.07 5.01 3.72
N ALA A 17 -6.91 5.69 2.94
CA ALA A 17 -7.19 7.12 3.11
C ALA A 17 -7.97 7.44 4.41
N ASP A 18 -8.69 6.46 4.96
CA ASP A 18 -9.41 6.61 6.24
C ASP A 18 -8.49 6.53 7.47
N LEU A 19 -7.23 6.09 7.32
CA LEU A 19 -6.23 6.02 8.38
C LEU A 19 -5.62 7.40 8.69
N LYS A 20 -6.35 8.22 9.45
CA LYS A 20 -6.02 9.65 9.65
C LYS A 20 -5.23 9.98 10.91
N PHE A 21 -5.17 9.08 11.89
CA PHE A 21 -4.51 9.33 13.15
C PHE A 21 -3.87 8.05 13.68
N PHE A 22 -2.76 8.20 14.38
CA PHE A 22 -2.08 7.09 15.02
C PHE A 22 -2.84 6.60 16.26
N ASP A 23 -3.23 5.33 16.24
CA ASP A 23 -3.57 4.53 17.40
C ASP A 23 -3.27 3.04 17.12
N GLN A 24 -3.46 2.18 18.12
CA GLN A 24 -3.18 0.75 17.96
C GLN A 24 -4.09 0.06 16.92
N GLU A 25 -5.32 0.54 16.74
CA GLU A 25 -6.28 -0.04 15.80
C GLU A 25 -5.89 0.31 14.37
N ASN A 26 -5.67 1.60 14.08
CA ASN A 26 -5.24 2.10 12.79
C ASN A 26 -3.85 1.56 12.42
N ALA A 27 -2.94 1.41 13.38
CA ALA A 27 -1.65 0.74 13.15
C ALA A 27 -1.83 -0.73 12.71
N ALA A 28 -2.78 -1.46 13.32
CA ALA A 28 -3.09 -2.83 12.91
C ALA A 28 -3.80 -2.89 11.55
N LEU A 29 -4.70 -1.94 11.27
CA LEU A 29 -5.36 -1.80 9.97
C LEU A 29 -4.35 -1.47 8.87
N LEU A 30 -3.41 -0.56 9.12
CA LEU A 30 -2.35 -0.22 8.19
C LEU A 30 -1.55 -1.46 7.78
N ARG A 31 -1.08 -2.26 8.76
CA ARG A 31 -0.39 -3.53 8.47
C ARG A 31 -1.24 -4.47 7.62
N ARG A 32 -2.53 -4.60 7.96
CA ARG A 32 -3.46 -5.44 7.19
C ARG A 32 -3.62 -4.94 5.75
N TYR A 33 -3.75 -3.64 5.55
CA TYR A 33 -3.92 -3.04 4.23
C TYR A 33 -2.64 -3.12 3.39
N SER A 34 -1.48 -3.00 4.03
CA SER A 34 -0.18 -3.26 3.41
C SER A 34 -0.08 -4.69 2.87
N HIS A 35 -0.45 -5.70 3.66
CA HIS A 35 -0.49 -7.08 3.17
C HIS A 35 -1.55 -7.31 2.07
N GLU A 36 -2.69 -6.62 2.16
CA GLU A 36 -3.70 -6.63 1.09
C GLU A 36 -3.11 -6.08 -0.22
N PHE A 37 -2.31 -5.00 -0.14
CA PHE A 37 -1.59 -4.45 -1.29
C PHE A 37 -0.52 -5.41 -1.83
N GLU A 38 0.29 -6.06 -0.99
CA GLU A 38 1.28 -7.06 -1.44
C GLU A 38 0.63 -8.22 -2.20
N ALA A 39 -0.51 -8.71 -1.71
CA ALA A 39 -1.30 -9.74 -2.36
C ALA A 39 -1.86 -9.26 -3.71
N LEU A 40 -2.36 -8.01 -3.77
CA LEU A 40 -2.77 -7.39 -5.03
C LEU A 40 -1.58 -7.18 -5.98
N GLY A 41 -0.42 -6.78 -5.48
CA GLY A 41 0.82 -6.61 -6.24
C GLY A 41 1.23 -7.89 -6.97
N THR A 42 1.13 -9.04 -6.31
CA THR A 42 1.37 -10.35 -6.96
C THR A 42 0.41 -10.60 -8.13
N ARG A 43 -0.87 -10.23 -7.97
CA ARG A 43 -1.89 -10.38 -9.01
C ARG A 43 -1.69 -9.37 -10.15
N LEU A 44 -1.26 -8.14 -9.83
CA LEU A 44 -0.91 -7.11 -10.80
C LEU A 44 0.29 -7.50 -11.65
N ILE A 45 1.34 -8.04 -11.04
CA ILE A 45 2.49 -8.61 -11.75
C ILE A 45 2.05 -9.74 -12.68
N THR A 46 1.14 -10.62 -12.23
CA THR A 46 0.60 -11.69 -13.07
C THR A 46 -0.22 -11.14 -14.25
N PHE A 47 -0.93 -10.03 -14.05
CA PHE A 47 -1.73 -9.37 -15.10
C PHE A 47 -0.89 -8.65 -16.15
N ALA A 48 0.11 -7.87 -15.73
CA ALA A 48 0.99 -7.12 -16.62
C ALA A 48 2.39 -6.93 -15.98
N PRO A 49 3.29 -7.92 -16.07
CA PRO A 49 4.54 -7.95 -15.29
C PRO A 49 5.45 -6.77 -15.62
N GLU A 50 5.61 -6.44 -16.90
CA GLU A 50 6.43 -5.32 -17.38
C GLU A 50 5.91 -3.94 -16.95
N LYS A 51 4.68 -3.87 -16.42
CA LYS A 51 4.05 -2.62 -15.98
C LYS A 51 4.08 -2.47 -14.46
N PHE A 52 3.96 -3.55 -13.71
CA PHE A 52 3.76 -3.52 -12.26
C PHE A 52 4.97 -3.95 -11.43
N LYS A 53 6.01 -4.53 -12.05
CA LYS A 53 7.19 -5.00 -11.33
C LYS A 53 7.83 -3.89 -10.49
N ASP A 54 8.01 -2.71 -11.06
CA ASP A 54 8.70 -1.61 -10.40
C ASP A 54 7.88 -1.06 -9.22
N VAL A 55 6.56 -0.90 -9.40
CA VAL A 55 5.65 -0.44 -8.33
C VAL A 55 5.70 -1.35 -7.12
N VAL A 56 5.65 -2.67 -7.32
CA VAL A 56 5.66 -3.63 -6.21
C VAL A 56 7.02 -3.67 -5.51
N VAL A 57 8.11 -3.62 -6.27
CA VAL A 57 9.48 -3.63 -5.73
C VAL A 57 9.76 -2.35 -4.96
N ASP A 58 9.35 -1.18 -5.46
CA ASP A 58 9.58 0.09 -4.80
C ASP A 58 8.72 0.24 -3.54
N TYR A 59 7.49 -0.28 -3.55
CA TYR A 59 6.67 -0.35 -2.34
C TYR A 59 7.36 -1.16 -1.24
N GLN A 60 7.90 -2.35 -1.56
CA GLN A 60 8.60 -3.19 -0.59
C GLN A 60 9.82 -2.50 0.03
N LYS A 61 10.54 -1.67 -0.74
CA LYS A 61 11.67 -0.88 -0.23
C LYS A 61 11.23 0.31 0.63
N SER A 62 10.00 0.79 0.44
CA SER A 62 9.44 1.93 1.18
C SER A 62 8.89 1.55 2.55
N LEU A 63 8.76 0.26 2.84
CA LEU A 63 8.32 -0.24 4.14
C LEU A 63 9.45 -0.12 5.17
N PRO A 64 9.15 0.34 6.40
CA PRO A 64 10.11 0.33 7.50
C PRO A 64 10.68 -1.07 7.75
N GLU A 65 11.93 -1.12 8.22
CA GLU A 65 12.55 -2.39 8.59
C GLU A 65 11.72 -3.08 9.68
N GLY A 66 11.33 -4.33 9.44
CA GLY A 66 10.49 -5.08 10.37
C GLY A 66 9.02 -4.66 10.39
N PHE A 67 8.50 -3.87 9.45
CA PHE A 67 7.07 -3.46 9.39
C PHE A 67 6.07 -4.64 9.49
N ASN A 68 6.47 -5.81 9.02
CA ASN A 68 5.68 -7.04 9.08
C ASN A 68 5.71 -7.72 10.47
N ASP A 69 6.66 -7.37 11.34
CA ASP A 69 6.93 -8.02 12.64
C ASP A 69 7.05 -7.03 13.84
N VAL A 70 7.14 -5.71 13.62
CA VAL A 70 7.53 -4.69 14.62
C VAL A 70 6.63 -3.45 14.58
N ASP A 71 6.49 -2.86 15.77
CA ASP A 71 5.69 -1.71 16.18
C ASP A 71 5.65 -0.55 15.18
N VAL A 72 4.48 -0.33 14.57
CA VAL A 72 4.18 0.92 13.86
C VAL A 72 4.01 1.98 14.94
N HIS A 73 4.82 3.03 14.92
CA HIS A 73 4.77 4.11 15.89
C HIS A 73 4.27 5.41 15.27
N ASP A 74 3.83 6.32 16.14
CA ASP A 74 3.61 7.71 15.75
C ASP A 74 4.92 8.31 15.23
N ASP A 75 4.84 8.96 14.09
CA ASP A 75 5.96 9.53 13.34
C ASP A 75 5.65 10.98 12.94
N THR A 76 4.81 11.67 13.72
CA THR A 76 4.55 13.11 13.52
C THR A 76 5.84 13.96 13.58
N ASP A 77 6.81 13.52 14.37
CA ASP A 77 8.07 14.24 14.62
C ASP A 77 9.29 13.62 13.89
N ASN A 78 9.13 12.50 13.18
CA ASN A 78 10.21 11.85 12.43
C ASN A 78 9.66 11.09 11.19
N ASP A 79 10.34 11.13 10.04
CA ASP A 79 9.80 10.54 8.80
C ASP A 79 10.05 9.02 8.72
N ASN A 80 9.52 8.23 9.66
CA ASN A 80 9.66 6.76 9.64
C ASN A 80 8.65 6.00 10.52
N GLY A 81 7.35 6.17 10.32
CA GLY A 81 6.35 5.35 11.00
C GLY A 81 4.97 5.41 10.36
N PHE A 82 3.92 5.60 11.16
CA PHE A 82 2.52 5.46 10.75
C PHE A 82 2.12 6.32 9.55
N TYR A 83 2.23 7.65 9.65
CA TYR A 83 1.79 8.59 8.62
C TYR A 83 2.62 8.45 7.35
N THR A 84 3.94 8.27 7.47
CA THR A 84 4.82 8.01 6.32
C THR A 84 4.40 6.73 5.61
N SER A 85 4.10 5.66 6.35
CA SER A 85 3.67 4.38 5.81
C SER A 85 2.28 4.45 5.15
N VAL A 86 1.33 5.21 5.72
CA VAL A 86 0.02 5.48 5.11
C VAL A 86 0.19 6.24 3.79
N ALA A 87 1.05 7.27 3.76
CA ALA A 87 1.32 8.03 2.55
C ALA A 87 1.96 7.15 1.47
N ASN A 88 2.97 6.36 1.82
CA ASN A 88 3.63 5.42 0.90
C ASN A 88 2.63 4.41 0.34
N LEU A 89 1.79 3.80 1.17
CA LEU A 89 0.77 2.87 0.72
C LEU A 89 -0.21 3.53 -0.28
N ASN A 90 -0.75 4.70 0.06
CA ASN A 90 -1.67 5.41 -0.82
C ASN A 90 -1.03 5.79 -2.17
N ASN A 91 0.22 6.23 -2.18
CA ASN A 91 0.93 6.58 -3.40
C ASN A 91 1.07 5.37 -4.33
N HIS A 92 1.52 4.22 -3.80
CA HIS A 92 1.70 3.02 -4.63
C HIS A 92 0.37 2.41 -5.11
N ILE A 93 -0.71 2.55 -4.34
CA ILE A 93 -2.05 2.19 -4.80
C ILE A 93 -2.48 3.10 -5.97
N ASN A 94 -2.27 4.41 -5.86
CA ASN A 94 -2.60 5.35 -6.93
C ASN A 94 -1.79 5.10 -8.20
N ASP A 95 -0.47 4.90 -8.08
CA ASP A 95 0.39 4.53 -9.21
C ASP A 95 -0.13 3.25 -9.89
N SER A 96 -0.53 2.27 -9.08
CA SER A 96 -1.10 1.02 -9.61
C SER A 96 -2.40 1.25 -10.38
N ILE A 97 -3.27 2.14 -9.87
CA ILE A 97 -4.54 2.51 -10.51
C ILE A 97 -4.29 3.23 -11.84
N GLU A 98 -3.37 4.19 -11.87
CA GLU A 98 -3.01 4.93 -13.07
C GLU A 98 -2.49 4.01 -14.17
N ILE A 99 -1.59 3.10 -13.82
CA ILE A 99 -1.06 2.10 -14.75
C ILE A 99 -2.17 1.19 -15.26
N ILE A 100 -3.05 0.69 -14.38
CA ILE A 100 -4.17 -0.18 -14.80
C ILE A 100 -5.10 0.55 -15.78
N ASN A 101 -5.35 1.85 -15.57
CA ASN A 101 -6.19 2.64 -16.44
C ASN A 101 -5.56 2.87 -17.82
N GLY A 102 -4.23 2.96 -17.88
CA GLY A 102 -3.47 3.14 -19.12
C GLY A 102 -3.25 1.87 -19.96
N ILE A 103 -3.62 0.69 -19.46
CA ILE A 103 -3.58 -0.60 -20.19
C ILE A 103 -4.88 -0.80 -20.97
#